data_AF-A0A948I2H0-F1
#
_entry.id   AF-A0A948I2H0-F1
#
_cell.length_a   1.000
_cell.length_b   1.000
_cell.length_c   1.000
_cell.angle_alpha   90.00
_cell.angle_beta   90.00
_cell.angle_gamma   90.00
#
_symmetry.space_group_name_H-M   'P 1'
#
loop_
_entity.id
_entity.type
_entity.pdbx_description
1 polymer ?
#
loop_
_entity_poly.entity_id
_entity_poly.type
_entity_poly.pdbx_seq_one_letter_code
_entity_poly.pdbx_strand_id
1 'polypeptide(L)'
;MSTQLPTQIPTGGYNFAYLDEQTKRMIRRAILKAVAIPGYQVPFGSREMPLPYGWGTGGIQVTAAIIGPEDTLKVIDQGADDTTNAVNIRSFFQKTTGVATTEKTREASLIQTRHRIPETALSEGQIMVYQVPIPEPLRWLEPREGETRKMHGLAEYGVMQVKLYEDIAHYGHISTAYDYPVRVNGRYIMSPSPIPKFDNPKMDNSPALQLFGAGREKRIYAIPPYTSVKSLDFEDHPFEIETWDGACAICGATDSYLD
;
A
#
# COMPACT_ATOMS: atom_id res chain seq x y z
N MET A 1 -9.41 -11.29 39.41
CA MET A 1 -10.68 -11.37 38.64
C MET A 1 -10.31 -11.34 37.18
N SER A 2 -10.48 -12.47 36.49
CA SER A 2 -10.15 -12.64 35.08
C SER A 2 -11.24 -11.98 34.24
N THR A 3 -10.93 -10.85 33.61
CA THR A 3 -11.80 -10.25 32.59
C THR A 3 -11.67 -11.07 31.31
N GLN A 4 -12.56 -12.04 31.13
CA GLN A 4 -12.78 -12.68 29.84
C GLN A 4 -13.37 -11.63 28.88
N LEU A 5 -12.57 -11.22 27.89
CA LEU A 5 -13.08 -10.56 26.70
C LEU A 5 -14.08 -11.50 26.00
N PRO A 6 -15.24 -11.02 25.52
CA PRO A 6 -16.18 -11.86 24.82
C PRO A 6 -15.56 -12.29 23.49
N THR A 7 -15.09 -13.54 23.42
CA THR A 7 -14.80 -14.22 22.16
C THR A 7 -16.12 -14.44 21.42
N GLN A 8 -16.57 -13.43 20.68
CA GLN A 8 -17.50 -13.67 19.58
C GLN A 8 -16.74 -14.53 18.57
N ILE A 9 -17.03 -15.82 18.57
CA ILE A 9 -16.56 -16.74 17.54
C ILE A 9 -17.25 -16.30 16.25
N PRO A 10 -16.52 -15.88 15.20
CA PRO A 10 -17.12 -15.54 13.92
C PRO A 10 -17.97 -16.72 13.45
N THR A 11 -19.12 -16.43 12.85
CA THR A 11 -20.20 -17.39 12.50
C THR A 11 -19.80 -18.50 11.51
N GLY A 12 -18.51 -18.64 11.16
CA GLY A 12 -17.98 -19.62 10.19
C GLY A 12 -16.95 -20.61 10.72
N GLY A 13 -16.66 -20.68 12.03
CA GLY A 13 -15.71 -21.65 12.60
C GLY A 13 -14.22 -21.40 12.29
N TYR A 14 -13.91 -20.30 11.60
CA TYR A 14 -12.55 -19.80 11.39
C TYR A 14 -12.10 -18.92 12.57
N ASN A 15 -10.79 -18.75 12.73
CA ASN A 15 -10.26 -17.74 13.66
C ASN A 15 -10.70 -16.34 13.22
N PHE A 16 -10.76 -15.38 14.16
CA PHE A 16 -11.05 -13.98 13.83
C PHE A 16 -10.11 -13.49 12.73
N ALA A 17 -10.65 -12.87 11.68
CA ALA A 17 -9.89 -12.45 10.49
C ALA A 17 -9.13 -13.59 9.78
N TYR A 18 -9.67 -14.82 9.85
CA TYR A 18 -9.22 -16.04 9.16
C TYR A 18 -7.87 -16.62 9.60
N LEU A 19 -6.82 -15.80 9.68
CA LEU A 19 -5.46 -16.25 10.00
C LEU A 19 -5.35 -16.78 11.43
N ASP A 20 -4.55 -17.81 11.64
CA ASP A 20 -4.15 -18.26 12.98
C ASP A 20 -3.27 -17.21 13.70
N GLU A 21 -3.21 -17.29 15.03
CA GLU A 21 -2.47 -16.33 15.85
C GLU A 21 -0.95 -16.39 15.66
N GLN A 22 -0.38 -17.52 15.23
CA GLN A 22 1.06 -17.62 14.95
C GLN A 22 1.41 -16.81 13.70
N THR A 23 0.60 -16.92 12.65
CA THR A 23 0.73 -16.20 11.39
C THR A 23 0.56 -14.69 11.63
N LYS A 24 -0.49 -14.28 12.36
CA LYS A 24 -0.65 -12.87 12.77
C LYS A 24 0.54 -12.36 13.57
N ARG A 25 1.01 -13.12 14.56
CA ARG A 25 2.16 -12.73 15.40
C ARG A 25 3.43 -12.54 14.56
N MET A 26 3.63 -13.36 13.52
CA MET A 26 4.76 -13.21 12.59
C MET A 26 4.63 -11.96 11.71
N ILE A 27 3.45 -11.72 11.13
CA ILE A 27 3.17 -10.53 10.32
C ILE A 27 3.34 -9.26 11.16
N ARG A 28 2.81 -9.23 12.39
CA ARG A 28 2.96 -8.09 13.32
C ARG A 28 4.44 -7.77 13.61
N ARG A 29 5.30 -8.78 13.78
CA ARG A 29 6.76 -8.55 13.93
C ARG A 29 7.37 -7.95 12.66
N ALA A 30 6.97 -8.41 11.48
CA ALA A 30 7.45 -7.85 10.22
C ALA A 30 6.99 -6.39 10.02
N ILE A 31 5.73 -6.08 10.36
CA ILE A 31 5.19 -4.71 10.35
C ILE A 31 5.99 -3.80 11.29
N LEU A 32 6.25 -4.22 12.53
CA LEU A 32 7.06 -3.42 13.47
C LEU A 32 8.48 -3.15 12.94
N LYS A 33 9.10 -4.12 12.26
CA LYS A 33 10.40 -3.92 11.60
C LYS A 33 10.29 -2.96 10.41
N ALA A 34 9.23 -3.07 9.62
CA ALA A 34 9.00 -2.20 8.47
C ALA A 34 8.78 -0.74 8.91
N VAL A 35 8.02 -0.52 9.99
CA VAL A 35 7.81 0.81 10.59
C VAL A 35 9.14 1.40 11.10
N ALA A 36 9.96 0.58 11.76
CA ALA A 36 11.26 1.01 12.26
C ALA A 36 12.32 1.24 11.17
N ILE A 37 12.10 0.76 9.94
CA ILE A 37 13.02 0.88 8.81
C ILE A 37 12.23 1.34 7.58
N PRO A 38 11.80 2.62 7.52
CA PRO A 38 10.87 3.12 6.50
C PRO A 38 11.38 2.86 5.07
N GLY A 39 10.51 2.31 4.24
CA GLY A 39 10.82 1.94 2.84
C GLY A 39 11.61 0.64 2.64
N TYR A 40 12.05 -0.03 3.71
CA TYR A 40 12.73 -1.33 3.58
C TYR A 40 11.74 -2.49 3.41
N GLN A 41 12.02 -3.35 2.42
CA GLN A 41 11.23 -4.53 2.09
C GLN A 41 11.52 -5.69 3.07
N VAL A 42 10.79 -5.77 4.18
CA VAL A 42 10.95 -6.83 5.20
C VAL A 42 10.40 -8.16 4.67
N PRO A 43 11.21 -9.25 4.63
CA PRO A 43 10.71 -10.56 4.25
C PRO A 43 9.78 -11.12 5.33
N PHE A 44 8.69 -11.79 4.91
CA PHE A 44 7.76 -12.44 5.83
C PHE A 44 7.29 -13.80 5.30
N GLY A 45 6.87 -14.69 6.20
CA GLY A 45 6.40 -16.04 5.85
C GLY A 45 4.96 -16.06 5.34
N SER A 46 4.71 -15.45 4.17
CA SER A 46 3.39 -15.40 3.51
C SER A 46 2.71 -16.78 3.45
N ARG A 47 1.38 -16.79 3.59
CA ARG A 47 0.52 -17.97 3.50
C ARG A 47 -0.38 -17.91 2.27
N GLU A 48 -0.80 -19.07 1.83
CA GLU A 48 -1.89 -19.19 0.86
C GLU A 48 -3.18 -18.65 1.48
N MET A 49 -3.94 -17.91 0.69
CA MET A 49 -5.21 -17.29 1.07
C MET A 49 -6.31 -17.86 0.18
N PRO A 50 -7.60 -17.77 0.57
CA PRO A 50 -8.73 -18.25 -0.24
C PRO A 50 -9.04 -17.30 -1.43
N LEU A 51 -8.00 -16.73 -2.04
CA LEU A 51 -8.01 -15.94 -3.25
C LEU A 51 -6.72 -16.26 -4.04
N PRO A 52 -6.76 -16.29 -5.38
CA PRO A 52 -5.56 -16.55 -6.17
C PRO A 52 -4.43 -15.56 -5.88
N TYR A 53 -3.18 -16.01 -5.99
CA TYR A 53 -2.03 -15.11 -5.93
C TYR A 53 -2.17 -13.98 -6.98
N GLY A 54 -1.78 -12.76 -6.61
CA GLY A 54 -1.93 -11.57 -7.45
C GLY A 54 -3.20 -10.75 -7.18
N TRP A 55 -4.18 -11.32 -6.49
CA TRP A 55 -5.44 -10.64 -6.11
C TRP A 55 -5.34 -9.98 -4.73
N GLY A 56 -4.20 -9.37 -4.41
CA GLY A 56 -4.06 -8.61 -3.16
C GLY A 56 -3.78 -9.41 -1.89
N THR A 57 -3.35 -10.68 -1.99
CA THR A 57 -3.15 -11.57 -0.83
C THR A 57 -2.19 -11.02 0.25
N GLY A 58 -1.24 -10.15 -0.12
CA GLY A 58 -0.37 -9.48 0.84
C GLY A 58 -1.12 -8.44 1.68
N GLY A 59 -1.90 -7.57 1.03
CA GLY A 59 -2.74 -6.59 1.71
C GLY A 59 -3.75 -7.27 2.65
N ILE A 60 -4.39 -8.35 2.21
CA ILE A 60 -5.34 -9.11 3.05
C ILE A 60 -4.66 -9.70 4.29
N GLN A 61 -3.46 -10.26 4.14
CA GLN A 61 -2.71 -10.78 5.30
C GLN A 61 -2.32 -9.68 6.29
N VAL A 62 -1.94 -8.50 5.79
CA VAL A 62 -1.63 -7.34 6.63
C VAL A 62 -2.88 -6.86 7.38
N THR A 63 -3.99 -6.63 6.66
CA THR A 63 -5.28 -6.24 7.24
C THR A 63 -5.75 -7.25 8.28
N ALA A 64 -5.73 -8.55 7.97
CA ALA A 64 -6.11 -9.61 8.91
C ALA A 64 -5.24 -9.67 10.18
N ALA A 65 -3.99 -9.21 10.10
CA ALA A 65 -3.09 -9.18 11.24
C ALA A 65 -3.30 -7.96 12.14
N ILE A 66 -3.86 -6.85 11.63
CA ILE A 66 -3.97 -5.60 12.39
C ILE A 66 -5.41 -5.20 12.73
N ILE A 67 -6.40 -5.69 11.99
CA ILE A 67 -7.81 -5.36 12.24
C ILE A 67 -8.26 -5.88 13.60
N GLY A 68 -8.99 -5.04 14.33
CA GLY A 68 -9.66 -5.33 15.59
C GLY A 68 -11.19 -5.28 15.47
N PRO A 69 -11.93 -5.73 16.49
CA PRO A 69 -13.39 -5.81 16.46
C PRO A 69 -14.08 -4.43 16.40
N GLU A 70 -13.41 -3.38 16.87
CA GLU A 70 -13.95 -1.99 16.88
C GLU A 70 -13.56 -1.19 15.63
N ASP A 71 -12.81 -1.78 14.71
CA ASP A 71 -12.41 -1.09 13.48
C ASP A 71 -13.60 -0.90 12.53
N THR A 72 -13.54 0.19 11.77
CA THR A 72 -14.42 0.41 10.61
C THR A 72 -13.58 0.28 9.35
N LEU A 73 -13.85 -0.76 8.56
CA LEU A 73 -13.06 -1.11 7.38
C LEU A 73 -13.64 -0.48 6.11
N LYS A 74 -12.79 0.21 5.35
CA LYS A 74 -13.04 0.59 3.95
C LYS A 74 -12.14 -0.23 3.03
N VAL A 75 -12.68 -0.68 1.90
CA VAL A 75 -11.91 -1.43 0.89
C VAL A 75 -12.20 -0.85 -0.48
N ILE A 76 -11.15 -0.46 -1.20
CA ILE A 76 -11.24 0.12 -2.54
C ILE A 76 -10.29 -0.59 -3.52
N ASP A 77 -10.69 -0.67 -4.78
CA ASP A 77 -9.85 -1.04 -5.92
C ASP A 77 -10.13 -0.04 -7.04
N GLN A 78 -9.08 0.49 -7.67
CA GLN A 78 -9.19 1.62 -8.62
C GLN A 78 -9.89 2.86 -8.02
N GLY A 79 -9.88 3.02 -6.69
CA GLY A 79 -10.54 4.14 -6.01
C GLY A 79 -12.03 3.91 -5.70
N ALA A 80 -12.61 2.82 -6.18
CA ALA A 80 -14.02 2.49 -6.01
C ALA A 80 -14.25 1.31 -5.05
N ASP A 81 -15.30 1.42 -4.23
CA ASP A 81 -15.71 0.43 -3.23
C ASP A 81 -16.53 -0.73 -3.84
N ASP A 82 -17.11 -0.56 -5.02
CA ASP A 82 -18.07 -1.46 -5.68
C ASP A 82 -17.44 -2.35 -6.76
N THR A 83 -16.13 -2.21 -6.99
CA THR A 83 -15.39 -3.13 -7.86
C THR A 83 -15.43 -4.56 -7.32
N THR A 84 -15.43 -5.54 -8.23
CA THR A 84 -15.55 -6.96 -7.88
C THR A 84 -14.56 -7.42 -6.81
N ASN A 85 -13.31 -6.96 -6.91
CA ASN A 85 -12.26 -7.32 -5.95
C ASN A 85 -12.48 -6.64 -4.58
N ALA A 86 -12.83 -5.35 -4.55
CA ALA A 86 -13.10 -4.63 -3.31
C ALA A 86 -14.30 -5.24 -2.56
N VAL A 87 -15.39 -5.53 -3.26
CA VAL A 87 -16.59 -6.19 -2.71
C VAL A 87 -16.26 -7.55 -2.12
N ASN A 88 -15.48 -8.37 -2.84
CA ASN A 88 -15.09 -9.71 -2.38
C ASN A 88 -14.23 -9.66 -1.12
N ILE A 89 -13.25 -8.75 -1.06
CA ILE A 89 -12.36 -8.58 0.10
C ILE A 89 -13.13 -8.04 1.30
N ARG A 90 -13.98 -7.02 1.10
CA ARG A 90 -14.83 -6.46 2.15
C ARG A 90 -15.76 -7.52 2.72
N SER A 91 -16.42 -8.29 1.85
CA SER A 91 -17.29 -9.41 2.23
C SER A 91 -16.53 -10.51 2.98
N PHE A 92 -15.29 -10.80 2.58
CA PHE A 92 -14.43 -11.76 3.28
C PHE A 92 -14.16 -11.31 4.73
N PHE A 93 -13.80 -10.04 4.94
CA PHE A 93 -13.57 -9.51 6.29
C PHE A 93 -14.86 -9.45 7.10
N GLN A 94 -15.97 -8.98 6.52
CA GLN A 94 -17.27 -9.00 7.20
C GLN A 94 -17.64 -10.41 7.69
N LYS A 95 -17.47 -11.43 6.85
CA LYS A 95 -17.76 -12.84 7.22
C LYS A 95 -16.83 -13.40 8.30
N THR A 96 -15.58 -12.96 8.35
CA THR A 96 -14.54 -13.53 9.25
C THR A 96 -14.27 -12.70 10.50
N THR A 97 -14.81 -11.48 10.57
CA THR A 97 -14.57 -10.55 11.69
C THR A 97 -15.85 -9.91 12.24
N GLY A 98 -16.89 -9.73 11.42
CA GLY A 98 -18.09 -8.99 11.81
C GLY A 98 -17.90 -7.48 11.97
N VAL A 99 -16.74 -6.92 11.59
CA VAL A 99 -16.44 -5.49 11.73
C VAL A 99 -17.37 -4.61 10.91
N ALA A 100 -17.56 -3.37 11.38
CA ALA A 100 -18.25 -2.35 10.62
C ALA A 100 -17.50 -2.03 9.33
N THR A 101 -18.23 -1.64 8.29
CA THR A 101 -17.64 -1.21 7.02
C THR A 101 -18.24 0.11 6.57
N THR A 102 -17.45 0.92 5.88
CA THR A 102 -17.88 2.21 5.33
C THR A 102 -17.31 2.44 3.94
N GLU A 103 -17.99 3.26 3.14
CA GLU A 103 -17.49 3.79 1.87
C GLU A 103 -16.93 5.21 2.04
N LYS A 104 -17.06 5.81 3.22
CA LYS A 104 -16.57 7.17 3.49
C LYS A 104 -15.19 7.13 4.10
N THR A 105 -14.20 7.72 3.42
CA THR A 105 -12.81 7.76 3.89
C THR A 105 -12.66 8.29 5.31
N ARG A 106 -13.42 9.31 5.71
CA ARG A 106 -13.32 9.93 7.05
C ARG A 106 -13.85 9.07 8.20
N GLU A 107 -14.68 8.07 7.89
CA GLU A 107 -15.28 7.18 8.90
C GLU A 107 -14.47 5.89 9.07
N ALA A 108 -13.51 5.61 8.20
CA ALA A 108 -12.72 4.39 8.25
C ALA A 108 -11.55 4.53 9.24
N SER A 109 -11.31 3.53 10.07
CA SER A 109 -10.07 3.40 10.85
C SER A 109 -8.99 2.66 10.04
N LEU A 110 -9.41 1.72 9.19
CA LEU A 110 -8.55 0.90 8.36
C LEU A 110 -9.04 0.94 6.91
N ILE A 111 -8.16 1.29 5.98
CA ILE A 111 -8.46 1.38 4.56
C ILE A 111 -7.53 0.43 3.81
N GLN A 112 -8.10 -0.59 3.17
CA GLN A 112 -7.33 -1.46 2.26
C GLN A 112 -7.55 -1.00 0.82
N THR A 113 -6.46 -0.74 0.10
CA THR A 113 -6.52 -0.17 -1.25
C THR A 113 -5.73 -0.99 -2.27
N ARG A 114 -6.21 -0.96 -3.52
CA ARG A 114 -5.46 -1.31 -4.71
C ARG A 114 -5.49 -0.12 -5.69
N HIS A 115 -4.29 0.37 -6.02
CA HIS A 115 -4.00 1.38 -7.05
C HIS A 115 -4.44 2.82 -6.78
N ARG A 116 -5.00 3.17 -5.61
CA ARG A 116 -5.37 4.56 -5.32
C ARG A 116 -5.14 4.98 -3.88
N ILE A 117 -4.81 6.25 -3.68
CA ILE A 117 -4.95 6.96 -2.40
C ILE A 117 -6.20 7.84 -2.50
N PRO A 118 -7.13 7.78 -1.53
CA PRO A 118 -8.32 8.64 -1.53
C PRO A 118 -7.97 10.13 -1.72
N GLU A 119 -8.80 10.85 -2.47
CA GLU A 119 -8.66 12.32 -2.59
C GLU A 119 -8.91 13.04 -1.26
N THR A 120 -9.79 12.47 -0.44
CA THR A 120 -9.98 12.96 0.92
C THR A 120 -8.71 12.70 1.75
N ALA A 121 -8.11 13.78 2.26
CA ALA A 121 -6.95 13.71 3.13
C ALA A 121 -7.16 12.75 4.31
N LEU A 122 -6.15 11.93 4.56
CA LEU A 122 -6.14 10.99 5.68
C LEU A 122 -5.87 11.73 7.00
N SER A 123 -6.28 11.15 8.11
CA SER A 123 -6.10 11.71 9.46
C SER A 123 -5.30 10.79 10.38
N GLU A 124 -4.86 11.33 11.52
CA GLU A 124 -4.27 10.52 12.58
C GLU A 124 -5.22 9.40 13.02
N GLY A 125 -4.64 8.27 13.43
CA GLY A 125 -5.38 7.07 13.80
C GLY A 125 -5.83 6.20 12.63
N GLN A 126 -5.81 6.71 11.38
CA GLN A 126 -6.08 5.88 10.21
C GLN A 126 -4.86 5.06 9.78
N ILE A 127 -5.13 3.86 9.26
CA ILE A 127 -4.12 3.00 8.64
C ILE A 127 -4.51 2.70 7.19
N MET A 128 -3.60 2.96 6.26
CA MET A 128 -3.70 2.56 4.86
C MET A 128 -2.94 1.26 4.62
N VAL A 129 -3.57 0.29 3.96
CA VAL A 129 -2.96 -1.00 3.57
C VAL A 129 -2.99 -1.14 2.06
N TYR A 130 -1.82 -1.07 1.42
CA TYR A 130 -1.64 -1.15 -0.02
C TYR A 130 -1.42 -2.59 -0.49
N GLN A 131 -2.10 -2.97 -1.56
CA GLN A 131 -1.85 -4.21 -2.28
C GLN A 131 -0.71 -4.03 -3.28
N VAL A 132 0.35 -4.85 -3.14
CA VAL A 132 1.57 -4.69 -3.93
C VAL A 132 1.85 -5.94 -4.77
N PRO A 133 1.91 -5.84 -6.10
CA PRO A 133 2.28 -6.95 -6.97
C PRO A 133 3.80 -7.17 -7.03
N ILE A 134 4.58 -6.08 -7.12
CA ILE A 134 6.04 -6.07 -7.20
C ILE A 134 6.53 -5.03 -6.17
N PRO A 135 7.20 -5.44 -5.08
CA PRO A 135 7.67 -4.52 -4.02
C PRO A 135 9.03 -3.89 -4.32
N GLU A 136 9.74 -4.42 -5.31
CA GLU A 136 11.13 -4.07 -5.62
C GLU A 136 11.17 -3.00 -6.72
N PRO A 137 11.46 -1.73 -6.40
CA PRO A 137 11.49 -0.65 -7.39
C PRO A 137 12.57 -0.86 -8.46
N LEU A 138 13.62 -1.63 -8.17
CA LEU A 138 14.70 -1.91 -9.12
C LEU A 138 14.42 -3.13 -10.02
N ARG A 139 13.26 -3.79 -9.89
CA ARG A 139 13.00 -5.11 -10.50
C ARG A 139 13.17 -5.14 -12.02
N TRP A 140 12.82 -4.05 -12.69
CA TRP A 140 12.92 -3.93 -14.14
C TRP A 140 14.34 -3.63 -14.63
N LEU A 141 15.21 -3.15 -13.74
CA LEU A 141 16.62 -2.88 -14.01
C LEU A 141 17.50 -4.07 -13.66
N GLU A 142 17.20 -4.74 -12.54
CA GLU A 142 17.88 -5.93 -12.08
C GLU A 142 16.84 -6.96 -11.60
N PRO A 143 16.60 -8.04 -12.37
CA PRO A 143 15.58 -9.02 -12.03
C PRO A 143 15.95 -9.90 -10.83
N ARG A 144 17.22 -9.97 -10.41
CA ARG A 144 17.70 -10.86 -9.35
C ARG A 144 17.61 -10.20 -7.97
N GLU A 145 16.74 -10.76 -7.13
CA GLU A 145 16.57 -10.34 -5.72
C GLU A 145 17.88 -10.32 -4.91
N GLY A 146 18.80 -11.25 -5.20
CA GLY A 146 20.10 -11.29 -4.52
C GLY A 146 20.95 -10.05 -4.78
N GLU A 147 20.84 -9.46 -5.97
CA GLU A 147 21.57 -8.25 -6.36
C GLU A 147 20.84 -7.00 -5.89
N THR A 148 19.52 -6.88 -6.11
CA THR A 148 18.76 -5.70 -5.63
C THR A 148 18.83 -5.53 -4.11
N ARG A 149 18.89 -6.64 -3.35
CA ARG A 149 19.13 -6.59 -1.90
C ARG A 149 20.48 -5.97 -1.55
N LYS A 150 21.55 -6.29 -2.29
CA LYS A 150 22.88 -5.68 -2.06
C LYS A 150 22.83 -4.19 -2.37
N MET A 151 22.18 -3.82 -3.47
CA MET A 151 22.00 -2.42 -3.88
C MET A 151 21.26 -1.62 -2.79
N HIS A 152 20.17 -2.17 -2.24
CA HIS A 152 19.48 -1.57 -1.09
C HIS A 152 20.34 -1.52 0.19
N GLY A 153 21.21 -2.52 0.40
CA GLY A 153 22.16 -2.56 1.52
C GLY A 153 23.21 -1.45 1.43
N LEU A 154 23.74 -1.23 0.23
CA LEU A 154 24.80 -0.27 -0.07
C LEU A 154 24.29 1.12 -0.52
N ALA A 155 22.97 1.29 -0.66
CA ALA A 155 22.33 2.48 -1.21
C ALA A 155 22.77 2.83 -2.65
N GLU A 156 22.99 1.80 -3.48
CA GLU A 156 23.39 1.93 -4.88
C GLU A 156 22.18 2.15 -5.79
N TYR A 157 21.60 3.36 -5.74
CA TYR A 157 20.39 3.71 -6.52
C TYR A 157 20.67 4.45 -7.84
N GLY A 158 21.93 4.61 -8.21
CA GLY A 158 22.33 5.35 -9.42
C GLY A 158 21.66 4.82 -10.69
N VAL A 159 21.44 3.51 -10.80
CA VAL A 159 20.76 2.89 -11.95
C VAL A 159 19.34 3.38 -12.17
N MET A 160 18.63 3.76 -11.09
CA MET A 160 17.29 4.30 -11.21
C MET A 160 17.32 5.70 -11.82
N GLN A 161 18.29 6.52 -11.44
CA GLN A 161 18.48 7.84 -12.06
C GLN A 161 18.84 7.71 -13.55
N VAL A 162 19.71 6.76 -13.91
CA VAL A 162 20.03 6.50 -15.31
C VAL A 162 18.76 6.16 -16.11
N LYS A 163 17.91 5.27 -15.59
CA LYS A 163 16.65 4.91 -16.23
C LYS A 163 15.73 6.11 -16.45
N LEU A 164 15.54 6.94 -15.41
CA LEU A 164 14.65 8.10 -15.52
C LEU A 164 15.18 9.12 -16.54
N TYR A 165 16.50 9.29 -16.61
CA TYR A 165 17.13 10.16 -17.60
C TYR A 165 17.06 9.60 -19.03
N GLU A 166 17.15 8.27 -19.19
CA GLU A 166 16.93 7.61 -20.48
C GLU A 166 15.51 7.88 -21.01
N ASP A 167 14.49 7.85 -20.17
CA ASP A 167 13.12 8.22 -20.58
C ASP A 167 13.08 9.66 -21.10
N ILE A 168 13.68 10.60 -20.36
CA ILE A 168 13.73 12.02 -20.74
C ILE A 168 14.45 12.19 -22.09
N ALA A 169 15.58 11.51 -22.29
CA ALA A 169 16.34 11.60 -23.54
C ALA A 169 15.57 11.05 -24.75
N HIS A 170 14.74 10.01 -24.57
CA HIS A 170 13.98 9.40 -25.66
C HIS A 170 12.63 10.09 -25.94
N TYR A 171 11.95 10.56 -24.89
CA TYR A 171 10.55 11.01 -24.97
C TYR A 171 10.35 12.48 -24.57
N GLY A 172 11.40 13.15 -24.08
CA GLY A 172 11.32 14.52 -23.54
C GLY A 172 10.67 14.62 -22.16
N HIS A 173 10.23 13.50 -21.58
CA HIS A 173 9.59 13.41 -20.27
C HIS A 173 9.77 11.99 -19.69
N ILE A 174 9.54 11.84 -18.40
CA ILE A 174 9.60 10.52 -17.74
C ILE A 174 8.34 9.72 -18.09
N SER A 175 8.53 8.53 -18.67
CA SER A 175 7.44 7.68 -19.19
C SER A 175 6.63 6.94 -18.11
N THR A 176 7.11 6.98 -16.86
CA THR A 176 6.53 6.22 -15.74
C THR A 176 5.28 6.91 -15.20
N ALA A 177 4.10 6.38 -15.49
CA ALA A 177 2.81 6.96 -15.09
C ALA A 177 2.27 6.43 -13.74
N TYR A 178 2.68 5.23 -13.32
CA TYR A 178 2.26 4.59 -12.07
C TYR A 178 3.42 3.83 -11.44
N ASP A 179 3.29 3.44 -10.17
CA ASP A 179 4.35 2.79 -9.39
C ASP A 179 5.67 3.60 -9.43
N TYR A 180 5.53 4.93 -9.41
CA TYR A 180 6.63 5.85 -9.61
C TYR A 180 7.56 5.85 -8.39
N PRO A 181 8.87 5.58 -8.53
CA PRO A 181 9.76 5.36 -7.40
C PRO A 181 9.89 6.59 -6.49
N VAL A 182 9.78 6.36 -5.18
CA VAL A 182 9.92 7.40 -4.15
C VAL A 182 11.12 7.13 -3.25
N ARG A 183 11.77 8.20 -2.78
CA ARG A 183 12.74 8.18 -1.69
C ARG A 183 12.04 8.41 -0.36
N VAL A 184 12.08 7.41 0.51
CA VAL A 184 11.46 7.44 1.84
C VAL A 184 12.51 7.77 2.89
N ASN A 185 12.19 8.74 3.74
CA ASN A 185 13.01 9.19 4.85
C ASN A 185 14.47 9.49 4.45
N GLY A 186 14.66 10.06 3.25
CA GLY A 186 15.98 10.40 2.71
C GLY A 186 16.89 9.21 2.41
N ARG A 187 16.42 7.95 2.47
CA ARG A 187 17.30 6.77 2.42
C ARG A 187 16.85 5.67 1.46
N TYR A 188 15.73 5.01 1.70
CA TYR A 188 15.31 3.89 0.84
C TYR A 188 14.58 4.40 -0.40
N ILE A 189 14.92 3.88 -1.58
CA ILE A 189 14.02 3.94 -2.72
C ILE A 189 12.97 2.84 -2.54
N MET A 190 11.70 3.17 -2.78
CA MET A 190 10.55 2.32 -2.51
C MET A 190 9.58 2.37 -3.69
N SER A 191 8.99 1.23 -4.03
CA SER A 191 7.80 1.16 -4.89
C SER A 191 6.59 1.58 -4.06
N PRO A 192 5.83 2.64 -4.45
CA PRO A 192 4.64 3.07 -3.73
C PRO A 192 3.40 2.20 -4.04
N SER A 193 3.58 1.00 -4.60
CA SER A 193 2.55 0.19 -5.26
C SER A 193 2.05 0.84 -6.56
N PRO A 194 1.22 0.16 -7.38
CA PRO A 194 0.73 0.69 -8.66
C PRO A 194 -0.33 1.79 -8.52
N ILE A 195 -0.10 2.75 -7.62
CA ILE A 195 -0.83 4.02 -7.61
C ILE A 195 -0.33 4.90 -8.77
N PRO A 196 -1.18 5.74 -9.36
CA PRO A 196 -0.74 6.74 -10.33
C PRO A 196 0.24 7.70 -9.67
N LYS A 197 1.18 8.27 -10.44
CA LYS A 197 2.13 9.26 -9.90
C LYS A 197 1.39 10.48 -9.32
N PHE A 198 0.20 10.81 -9.81
CA PHE A 198 -0.75 11.74 -9.20
C PHE A 198 -0.92 11.56 -7.68
N ASP A 199 -0.92 10.32 -7.19
CA ASP A 199 -1.14 10.01 -5.77
C ASP A 199 0.15 10.13 -4.91
N ASN A 200 1.35 10.10 -5.50
CA ASN A 200 2.62 10.14 -4.76
C ASN A 200 2.72 11.31 -3.77
N PRO A 201 2.33 12.56 -4.11
CA PRO A 201 2.40 13.69 -3.19
C PRO A 201 1.60 13.48 -1.90
N LYS A 202 0.52 12.68 -1.93
CA LYS A 202 -0.34 12.39 -0.77
C LYS A 202 0.36 11.54 0.28
N MET A 203 1.48 10.88 -0.08
CA MET A 203 2.25 10.04 0.83
C MET A 203 3.21 10.87 1.71
N ASP A 204 3.62 12.05 1.25
CA ASP A 204 4.58 12.92 1.94
C ASP A 204 3.94 13.52 3.20
N ASN A 205 4.59 13.32 4.35
CA ASN A 205 4.13 13.83 5.64
C ASN A 205 2.67 13.49 5.99
N SER A 206 2.14 12.40 5.44
CA SER A 206 0.79 11.92 5.75
C SER A 206 0.65 11.60 7.26
N PRO A 207 -0.46 11.97 7.91
CA PRO A 207 -0.68 11.66 9.33
C PRO A 207 -1.08 10.19 9.56
N ALA A 208 -1.43 9.46 8.50
CA ALA A 208 -1.82 8.05 8.58
C ALA A 208 -0.62 7.11 8.45
N LEU A 209 -0.69 5.96 9.11
CA LEU A 209 0.29 4.89 8.92
C LEU A 209 0.02 4.19 7.58
N GLN A 210 1.07 4.00 6.78
CA GLN A 210 0.97 3.37 5.47
C GLN A 210 1.73 2.04 5.46
N LEU A 211 1.02 0.94 5.18
CA LEU A 211 1.54 -0.42 5.18
C LEU A 211 1.39 -1.05 3.80
N PHE A 212 2.41 -1.72 3.32
CA PHE A 212 2.45 -2.25 1.96
C PHE A 212 2.66 -3.76 2.01
N GLY A 213 1.75 -4.52 1.40
CA GLY A 213 1.74 -5.99 1.46
C GLY A 213 1.91 -6.65 0.10
N ALA A 214 3.07 -7.27 -0.14
CA ALA A 214 3.36 -8.08 -1.32
C ALA A 214 3.34 -9.58 -0.98
N GLY A 215 2.19 -10.22 -1.12
CA GLY A 215 1.97 -11.60 -0.68
C GLY A 215 2.74 -12.64 -1.49
N ARG A 216 2.76 -12.49 -2.83
CA ARG A 216 3.47 -13.40 -3.75
C ARG A 216 4.99 -13.28 -3.58
N GLU A 217 5.49 -12.04 -3.50
CA GLU A 217 6.91 -11.73 -3.34
C GLU A 217 7.40 -11.82 -1.89
N LYS A 218 6.48 -12.07 -0.94
CA LYS A 218 6.76 -12.26 0.49
C LYS A 218 7.46 -11.05 1.12
N ARG A 219 6.97 -9.83 0.87
CA ARG A 219 7.49 -8.59 1.46
C ARG A 219 6.40 -7.78 2.15
N ILE A 220 6.77 -7.15 3.27
CA ILE A 220 6.00 -6.11 3.94
C ILE A 220 6.93 -4.91 4.12
N TYR A 221 6.44 -3.72 3.85
CA TYR A 221 7.15 -2.47 4.10
C TYR A 221 6.18 -1.39 4.57
N ALA A 222 6.70 -0.27 5.07
CA ALA A 222 5.88 0.75 5.69
C ALA A 222 6.47 2.15 5.51
N ILE A 223 5.59 3.14 5.63
CA ILE A 223 5.91 4.55 5.83
C ILE A 223 5.18 4.98 7.12
N PRO A 224 5.92 5.31 8.20
CA PRO A 224 5.32 5.85 9.41
C PRO A 224 4.63 7.20 9.14
N PRO A 225 3.67 7.62 9.99
CA PRO A 225 3.13 8.98 9.95
C PRO A 225 4.24 10.04 9.94
N TYR A 226 3.98 11.15 9.26
CA TYR A 226 4.87 12.32 9.20
C TYR A 226 6.29 11.99 8.70
N THR A 227 6.41 11.03 7.79
CA THR A 227 7.67 10.68 7.14
C THR A 227 7.80 11.39 5.80
N SER A 228 8.99 11.91 5.51
CA SER A 228 9.30 12.49 4.20
C SER A 228 9.27 11.42 3.10
N VAL A 229 8.50 11.66 2.04
CA VAL A 229 8.38 10.81 0.85
C VAL A 229 8.49 11.71 -0.37
N LYS A 230 9.56 11.55 -1.16
CA LYS A 230 9.80 12.37 -2.35
C LYS A 230 9.90 11.50 -3.58
N SER A 231 9.09 11.77 -4.62
CA SER A 231 9.29 11.17 -5.93
C SER A 231 10.69 11.48 -6.46
N LEU A 232 11.31 10.53 -7.14
CA LEU A 232 12.59 10.78 -7.81
C LEU A 232 12.42 11.72 -9.00
N ASP A 233 13.21 12.76 -9.10
CA ASP A 233 13.22 13.71 -10.21
C ASP A 233 14.63 14.30 -10.41
N PHE A 234 14.72 15.29 -11.29
CA PHE A 234 15.93 16.07 -11.53
C PHE A 234 15.63 17.57 -11.37
N GLU A 235 16.65 18.37 -11.06
CA GLU A 235 16.47 19.83 -10.92
C GLU A 235 15.96 20.49 -12.21
N ASP A 236 16.38 19.97 -13.36
CA ASP A 236 15.99 20.43 -14.71
C ASP A 236 14.73 19.73 -15.24
N HIS A 237 14.27 18.65 -14.58
CA HIS A 237 13.06 17.90 -14.92
C HIS A 237 12.32 17.53 -13.62
N PRO A 238 11.62 18.49 -13.00
CA PRO A 238 10.93 18.28 -11.72
C PRO A 238 9.77 17.28 -11.85
N PHE A 239 9.39 16.68 -10.74
CA PHE A 239 8.25 15.77 -10.71
C PHE A 239 6.92 16.48 -11.06
N GLU A 240 6.20 15.93 -12.03
CA GLU A 240 4.89 16.43 -12.47
C GLU A 240 3.81 15.35 -12.35
N ILE A 241 2.62 15.75 -11.92
CA ILE A 241 1.42 14.90 -11.85
C ILE A 241 0.58 15.02 -13.11
N GLU A 242 -0.29 14.03 -13.35
CA GLU A 242 -1.30 14.10 -14.41
C GLU A 242 -2.23 15.30 -14.23
N THR A 243 -2.61 15.91 -15.37
CA THR A 243 -3.63 16.95 -15.46
C THR A 243 -4.58 16.63 -16.60
N TRP A 244 -5.82 17.13 -16.50
CA TRP A 244 -6.85 16.94 -17.51
C TRP A 244 -7.46 18.29 -17.87
N ASP A 245 -7.79 18.51 -19.14
CA ASP A 245 -8.52 19.70 -19.59
C ASP A 245 -9.99 19.71 -19.12
N GLY A 246 -10.50 18.56 -18.68
CA GLY A 246 -11.88 18.36 -18.25
C GLY A 246 -12.04 18.26 -16.74
N ALA A 247 -13.27 18.48 -16.27
CA ALA A 247 -13.70 18.17 -14.91
C ALA A 247 -14.43 16.82 -14.89
N CYS A 248 -14.58 16.23 -13.70
CA CYS A 248 -15.44 15.07 -13.51
C CYS A 248 -16.85 15.36 -14.04
N ALA A 249 -17.34 14.53 -14.97
CA ALA A 249 -18.65 14.72 -15.61
C ALA A 249 -19.85 14.57 -14.63
N ILE A 250 -19.63 14.00 -13.44
CA ILE A 250 -20.67 13.72 -12.46
C ILE A 250 -20.74 14.84 -11.41
N CYS A 251 -19.61 15.19 -10.80
CA CYS A 251 -19.56 16.15 -9.68
C CYS A 251 -18.85 17.47 -10.00
N GLY A 252 -18.22 17.60 -11.17
CA GLY A 252 -17.50 18.80 -11.58
C GLY A 252 -16.15 19.03 -10.91
N ALA A 253 -15.62 18.04 -10.17
CA ALA A 253 -14.29 18.14 -9.55
C ALA A 253 -13.17 18.26 -10.60
N THR A 254 -12.22 19.15 -10.36
CA THR A 254 -11.04 19.40 -11.20
C THR A 254 -9.73 19.01 -10.52
N ASP A 255 -9.81 18.55 -9.28
CA ASP A 255 -8.69 18.22 -8.39
C ASP A 255 -8.61 16.72 -8.07
N SER A 256 -9.38 15.88 -8.80
CA SER A 256 -9.42 14.43 -8.67
C SER A 256 -8.74 13.73 -9.84
N TYR A 257 -8.12 12.58 -9.60
CA TYR A 257 -7.73 11.69 -10.69
C TYR A 257 -8.97 11.22 -11.47
N LEU A 258 -8.95 11.36 -12.80
CA LEU A 258 -10.06 11.00 -13.69
C LEU A 258 -9.84 9.64 -14.34
N ASP A 259 -10.92 8.87 -14.46
CA ASP A 259 -10.98 7.58 -15.16
C ASP A 259 -11.35 7.75 -16.65
#